data_AF-A0A2R6AQS1-F1
#
_entry.id   AF-A0A2R6AQS1-F1
#
_cell.length_a   1.000
_cell.length_b   1.000
_cell.length_c   1.000
_cell.angle_alpha   90.00
_cell.angle_beta   90.00
_cell.angle_gamma   90.00
#
_symmetry.space_group_name_H-M   'P 1'
#
loop_
_entity.id
_entity.type
_entity.pdbx_description
1 polymer ?
#
loop_
_entity_poly.entity_id
_entity_poly.type
_entity_poly.pdbx_seq_one_letter_code
_entity_poly.pdbx_strand_id
1 'polypeptide(L)'
;MCAHKGSQGVQCAENSLKHESGEKLLPLLLAYRDAVNRVLEELWNNIEWKKEKVKGKKQWRLIPKYKVDVKSKEYKKKLRESLLQGWPFAAHWVDSA
;
A
#
# COMPACT_ATOMS: atom_id res chain seq x y z
N MET A 1 -18.87 3.32 -32.25
CA MET A 1 -19.74 3.28 -33.45
C MET A 1 -19.38 4.48 -34.30
N CYS A 2 -18.75 4.29 -35.45
CA CYS A 2 -18.42 5.38 -36.37
C CYS A 2 -19.56 5.53 -37.37
N ALA A 3 -20.15 6.72 -37.46
CA ALA A 3 -21.15 7.04 -38.48
C ALA A 3 -20.44 7.63 -39.70
N HIS A 4 -20.70 7.07 -40.88
CA HIS A 4 -20.26 7.67 -42.14
C HIS A 4 -21.13 8.89 -42.48
N LYS A 5 -20.53 10.07 -42.54
CA LYS A 5 -21.02 11.17 -43.38
C LYS A 5 -20.05 11.33 -44.55
N GLY A 6 -20.62 11.55 -45.74
CA GLY A 6 -19.91 11.46 -47.01
C GLY A 6 -18.72 12.41 -47.18
N SER A 7 -17.83 11.98 -48.08
CA SER A 7 -16.80 12.71 -48.84
C SER A 7 -15.80 13.64 -48.15
N GLN A 8 -15.76 13.73 -46.83
CA GLN A 8 -14.64 14.33 -46.11
C GLN A 8 -14.13 13.33 -45.07
N GLY A 9 -12.80 13.21 -44.98
CA GLY A 9 -12.07 12.07 -44.42
C GLY A 9 -12.60 11.52 -43.09
N VAL A 10 -12.28 10.24 -42.86
CA VAL A 10 -12.62 9.52 -41.64
C VAL A 10 -11.98 10.25 -40.45
N GLN A 11 -12.76 11.06 -39.74
CA GLN A 11 -12.36 11.59 -38.46
C GLN A 11 -12.69 10.54 -37.41
N CYS A 12 -11.77 9.58 -37.24
CA CYS A 12 -11.77 8.74 -36.06
C CYS A 12 -11.58 9.68 -34.87
N ALA A 13 -12.60 9.80 -34.03
CA ALA A 13 -12.41 10.38 -32.71
C ALA A 13 -11.36 9.51 -32.00
N GLU A 14 -10.11 9.98 -31.96
CA GLU A 14 -9.13 9.50 -31.01
C GLU A 14 -9.70 9.84 -29.63
N ASN A 15 -10.45 8.90 -29.06
CA ASN A 15 -10.74 8.88 -27.63
C ASN A 15 -9.44 8.49 -26.89
N SER A 16 -8.38 9.26 -27.10
CA SER A 16 -7.25 9.25 -26.20
C SER A 16 -7.78 9.86 -24.91
N LEU A 17 -8.09 9.00 -23.93
CA LEU A 17 -8.28 9.44 -22.56
C LEU A 17 -6.97 10.14 -22.17
N LYS A 18 -6.93 11.47 -22.33
CA LYS A 18 -5.83 12.34 -21.91
C LYS A 18 -5.77 12.33 -20.38
N HIS A 19 -5.34 11.21 -19.83
CA HIS A 19 -4.90 11.11 -18.45
C HIS A 19 -3.39 10.92 -18.44
N GLU A 20 -2.70 11.91 -19.02
CA GLU A 20 -1.39 12.33 -18.51
C GLU A 20 -1.60 12.89 -17.10
N SER A 21 -1.82 12.01 -16.13
CA SER A 21 -2.06 12.35 -14.73
C SER A 21 -0.91 11.92 -13.83
N GLY A 22 0.24 11.53 -14.40
CA GLY A 22 1.42 11.09 -13.66
C GLY A 22 1.84 12.09 -12.57
N GLU A 23 1.84 13.39 -12.86
CA GLU A 23 2.13 14.44 -11.88
C GLU A 23 1.05 14.58 -10.79
N LYS A 24 -0.22 14.27 -11.10
CA LYS A 24 -1.32 14.25 -10.12
C LYS A 24 -1.30 13.01 -9.24
N LEU A 25 -0.80 11.89 -9.76
CA LEU A 25 -0.72 10.60 -9.05
C LEU A 25 0.54 10.47 -8.21
N LEU A 26 1.63 11.13 -8.60
CA LEU A 26 2.91 11.04 -7.91
C LEU A 26 2.79 11.36 -6.40
N PRO A 27 2.11 12.44 -5.96
CA PRO A 27 1.91 12.71 -4.53
C PRO A 27 1.19 11.58 -3.79
N LEU A 28 0.19 10.95 -4.42
CA LEU A 28 -0.53 9.81 -3.85
C LEU A 28 0.38 8.58 -3.71
N LEU A 29 1.16 8.27 -4.75
CA LEU A 29 2.08 7.13 -4.74
C LEU A 29 3.18 7.30 -3.69
N LEU A 30 3.73 8.51 -3.56
CA LEU A 30 4.73 8.83 -2.54
C LEU A 30 4.13 8.71 -1.15
N ALA A 31 2.95 9.29 -0.91
CA ALA A 31 2.28 9.21 0.38
C ALA A 31 1.91 7.76 0.75
N TYR A 32 1.51 6.94 -0.23
CA TYR A 32 1.24 5.52 -0.04
C TYR A 32 2.52 4.73 0.29
N ARG A 33 3.60 4.94 -0.47
CA ARG A 33 4.92 4.35 -0.19
C ARG A 33 5.37 4.67 1.23
N ASP A 34 5.25 5.92 1.64
CA ASP A 34 5.69 6.37 2.96
C ASP A 34 4.85 5.74 4.08
N ALA A 35 3.53 5.58 3.87
CA ALA A 35 2.67 4.86 4.80
C ALA A 35 3.06 3.37 4.92
N VAL A 36 3.33 2.70 3.79
CA VAL A 36 3.79 1.30 3.78
C VAL A 36 5.14 1.16 4.48
N ASN A 37 6.09 2.06 4.22
CA ASN A 37 7.40 2.04 4.87
C ASN A 37 7.30 2.19 6.40
N ARG A 38 6.44 3.10 6.89
CA ARG A 38 6.20 3.25 8.33
C ARG A 38 5.62 1.98 8.96
N VAL A 39 4.72 1.27 8.27
CA VAL A 39 4.21 -0.03 8.72
C VAL A 39 5.35 -1.03 8.85
N LEU A 40 6.21 -1.10 7.84
CA LEU A 40 7.34 -2.02 7.81
C LEU A 40 8.33 -1.71 8.94
N GLU A 41 8.67 -0.45 9.16
CA GLU A 41 9.52 0.00 10.26
C GLU A 41 8.94 -0.39 11.62
N GLU A 42 7.65 -0.13 11.85
CA GLU A 42 6.99 -0.46 13.11
C GLU A 42 6.96 -1.97 13.35
N LEU A 43 6.64 -2.77 12.33
CA LEU A 43 6.68 -4.22 12.44
C LEU A 43 8.12 -4.71 12.69
N TRP A 44 9.11 -4.15 12.00
CA TRP A 44 10.51 -4.54 12.12
C TRP A 44 11.06 -4.25 13.53
N ASN A 45 10.74 -3.09 14.10
CA ASN A 45 11.14 -2.70 15.46
C ASN A 45 10.52 -3.59 16.55
N ASN A 46 9.37 -4.17 16.25
CA ASN A 46 8.67 -5.11 17.12
C ASN A 46 9.16 -6.56 16.96
N ILE A 47 10.07 -6.87 16.03
CA ILE A 47 10.66 -8.21 15.91
C ILE A 47 11.74 -8.43 16.97
N GLU A 48 11.63 -9.55 17.67
CA GLU A 48 12.65 -10.16 18.50
C GLU A 48 13.13 -11.46 17.87
N TRP A 49 14.43 -11.70 17.89
CA TRP A 49 15.01 -12.91 17.31
C TRP A 49 15.29 -13.93 18.40
N LYS A 50 14.50 -15.00 18.44
CA LYS A 50 14.78 -16.13 19.33
C LYS A 50 15.66 -17.14 18.62
N LYS A 51 16.80 -17.48 19.23
CA LYS A 51 17.66 -18.57 18.75
C LYS A 51 17.08 -19.91 19.17
N GLU A 52 16.78 -20.76 18.20
CA GLU A 52 16.27 -22.11 18.44
C GLU A 52 17.12 -23.15 17.71
N LYS A 53 17.37 -24.28 18.38
CA LYS A 53 18.08 -25.41 17.77
C LYS A 53 17.11 -26.18 16.86
N VAL A 54 17.56 -26.51 15.65
CA VAL A 54 16.76 -27.33 14.73
C VAL A 54 16.76 -28.77 15.24
N LYS A 55 15.57 -29.34 15.46
CA LYS A 55 15.43 -30.73 15.94
C LYS A 55 16.19 -31.68 15.00
N GLY A 56 17.04 -32.55 15.57
CA GLY A 56 17.83 -33.52 14.81
C GLY A 56 19.04 -32.96 14.05
N LYS A 57 19.35 -31.65 14.13
CA LYS A 57 20.51 -31.04 13.46
C LYS A 57 21.40 -30.27 14.46
N LYS A 58 22.67 -30.06 14.09
CA LYS A 58 23.60 -29.20 14.86
C LYS A 58 23.41 -27.69 14.57
N GLN A 59 22.55 -27.34 13.61
CA GLN A 59 22.29 -25.97 13.19
C GLN A 59 21.34 -25.23 14.14
N TRP A 60 21.58 -23.92 14.28
CA TRP A 60 20.71 -22.97 14.96
C TRP A 60 19.96 -22.11 13.95
N ARG A 61 18.71 -21.77 14.24
CA ARG A 61 17.92 -20.82 13.47
C ARG A 61 17.46 -19.67 14.36
N LEU A 62 17.39 -18.48 13.78
CA LEU A 62 16.71 -17.35 14.40
C LEU A 62 15.25 -17.39 13.95
N ILE A 63 14.33 -17.39 14.90
CA ILE A 63 12.90 -17.28 14.63
C ILE A 63 12.44 -15.91 15.08
N PRO A 64 11.76 -15.15 14.20
CA PRO A 64 11.16 -13.89 14.59
C PRO A 64 9.98 -14.17 15.53
N LYS A 65 9.98 -13.46 16.65
CA LYS A 65 8.85 -13.28 17.55
C LYS A 65 8.48 -11.82 17.53
N TYR A 66 7.22 -11.50 17.81
CA TYR A 66 6.79 -10.12 17.93
C TYR A 66 6.62 -9.77 19.41
N LYS A 67 7.08 -8.58 19.82
CA LYS A 67 6.88 -8.01 21.16
C LYS A 67 5.42 -7.75 21.48
N VAL A 68 4.64 -7.53 20.42
CA VAL A 68 3.22 -7.17 20.45
C VAL A 68 2.42 -8.24 19.72
N ASP A 69 1.14 -8.37 20.10
CA ASP A 69 0.22 -9.17 19.31
C ASP A 69 -0.18 -8.40 18.04
N VAL A 70 0.61 -8.60 16.98
CA VAL A 70 0.38 -8.01 15.65
C VAL A 70 -0.95 -8.41 15.02
N LYS A 71 -1.58 -9.50 15.50
CA LYS A 71 -2.87 -9.97 14.98
C LYS A 71 -4.06 -9.36 15.72
N SER A 72 -3.85 -8.80 16.91
CA SER A 72 -4.91 -8.19 17.71
C SER A 72 -5.60 -7.04 16.97
N LYS A 73 -6.91 -6.90 17.21
CA LYS A 73 -7.71 -5.82 16.64
C LYS A 73 -7.23 -4.45 17.16
N GLU A 74 -6.86 -4.38 18.42
CA GLU A 74 -6.39 -3.17 19.09
C GLU A 74 -5.08 -2.66 18.50
N TYR A 75 -4.10 -3.55 18.29
CA TYR A 75 -2.83 -3.18 17.66
C TYR A 75 -3.06 -2.64 16.25
N LYS A 76 -3.86 -3.33 15.44
CA LYS A 76 -4.19 -2.88 14.07
C LYS A 76 -4.89 -1.54 14.05
N LYS A 77 -5.82 -1.31 14.98
CA LYS A 77 -6.51 -0.03 15.14
C LYS A 77 -5.53 1.09 15.49
N LYS A 78 -4.70 0.90 16.52
CA LYS A 78 -3.68 1.87 16.95
C LYS A 78 -2.68 2.18 15.84
N LEU A 79 -2.20 1.15 15.13
CA LEU A 79 -1.30 1.29 14.00
C LEU A 79 -1.95 2.11 12.89
N ARG A 80 -3.18 1.79 12.49
CA ARG A 80 -3.95 2.57 11.50
C ARG A 80 -4.12 4.02 11.94
N GLU A 81 -4.53 4.27 13.18
CA GLU A 81 -4.72 5.62 13.71
C GLU A 81 -3.41 6.42 13.66
N SER A 82 -2.27 5.83 14.04
CA SER A 82 -0.97 6.50 13.96
C SER A 82 -0.50 6.77 12.52
N LEU A 83 -0.82 5.88 11.57
CA LEU A 83 -0.37 5.98 10.18
C LEU A 83 -1.20 6.97 9.37
N LEU A 84 -2.51 7.00 9.63
CA LEU A 84 -3.45 7.86 8.91
C LEU A 84 -3.52 9.28 9.47
N GLN A 85 -2.90 9.54 10.64
CA GLN A 85 -2.85 10.87 11.22
C GLN A 85 -2.20 11.85 10.25
N GLY A 86 -2.99 12.83 9.78
CA GLY A 86 -2.53 13.84 8.82
C GLY A 86 -2.30 13.33 7.41
N TRP A 87 -2.77 12.12 7.05
CA TRP A 87 -2.61 11.60 5.69
C TRP A 87 -3.53 12.37 4.73
N PRO A 88 -2.99 13.11 3.74
CA PRO A 88 -3.76 14.05 2.92
C PRO A 88 -4.82 13.38 2.05
N PHE A 89 -4.71 12.06 1.84
CA PHE A 89 -5.65 11.28 1.05
C PHE A 89 -6.69 10.54 1.89
N ALA A 90 -6.63 10.60 3.23
CA ALA A 90 -7.51 9.82 4.12
C ALA A 90 -9.02 10.06 3.89
N ALA A 91 -9.40 11.29 3.55
CA ALA A 91 -10.79 11.66 3.28
C ALA A 91 -11.40 10.92 2.07
N HIS A 92 -10.57 10.52 1.10
CA HIS A 92 -11.01 9.80 -0.10
C HIS A 92 -11.20 8.30 0.11
N TRP A 93 -10.85 7.78 1.30
CA TRP A 93 -11.00 6.37 1.67
C TRP A 93 -12.18 6.10 2.61
N VAL A 94 -13.02 7.12 2.85
CA VAL A 94 -14.22 7.01 3.71
C VAL A 94 -15.43 6.65 2.83
N ASP A 95 -15.71 5.35 2.69
CA ASP A 95 -17.06 4.73 2.70
C ASP A 95 -17.01 3.25 2.26
N SER A 96 -16.33 2.41 3.04
CA SER A 96 -16.55 0.94 2.95
C SER A 96 -16.57 0.30 4.34
N ALA A 97 -16.85 1.09 5.37
CA ALA A 97 -17.01 0.63 6.75
C ALA A 97 -18.48 0.29 7.02
#